data_AF-A0A1V5WGK6-F1
#
_entry.id   AF-A0A1V5WGK6-F1
#
_cell.length_a   1.000
_cell.length_b   1.000
_cell.length_c   1.000
_cell.angle_alpha   90.00
_cell.angle_beta   90.00
_cell.angle_gamma   90.00
#
_symmetry.space_group_name_H-M   'P 1'
#
loop_
_entity.id
_entity.type
_entity.pdbx_description
1 polymer ?
#
loop_
_entity_poly.entity_id
_entity_poly.type
_entity_poly.pdbx_seq_one_letter_code
_entity_poly.pdbx_strand_id
1 'polypeptide(L)'
;MKRRFILVAMALMLIGAFAMAEEAVLIDFANLEADIIEGPDGNMTHNRRTMMDYSTVAGASFTDEQKALMRTSLALNNWEVELNSSAKNVTSVSVSRAIAAPVSQNAKKFAGQTILGVRVNFPMWNSNANATIKPSFEIPSYEPMAQVSDDGVVQEPTDADREMGISRFEDGYGVIKNVAVIKEIAVNTYGMNFPHGLYVLLRDENNNDQRYFMGYLNFDGWRQLIWRNPGYVSEVRTREVRLYPVYPTAFPYVKFMGFLVTRDAAHDGGDYIGYFKDVKVIYDKAVLNTVRDFADEDLWGINTQKEMDRKQMEVNRFGGIQVLRFLEQEKMATEQGFTPSVGDPEAGAAEPAAATE
;
A
#
# COMPACT_ATOMS: atom_id res chain seq x y z
N MET A 1 -23.26 -31.43 46.35
CA MET A 1 -22.11 -30.50 46.29
C MET A 1 -21.16 -30.74 45.09
N LYS A 2 -20.84 -31.98 44.71
CA LYS A 2 -19.94 -32.27 43.56
C LYS A 2 -20.36 -31.65 42.21
N ARG A 3 -21.67 -31.66 41.87
CA ARG A 3 -22.19 -31.05 40.61
C ARG A 3 -22.10 -29.52 40.56
N ARG A 4 -22.17 -28.83 41.70
CA ARG A 4 -22.07 -27.36 41.76
C ARG A 4 -20.61 -26.89 41.63
N PHE A 5 -19.66 -27.68 42.14
CA PHE A 5 -18.23 -27.41 41.97
C PHE A 5 -17.75 -27.56 40.52
N ILE A 6 -18.28 -28.55 39.77
CA ILE A 6 -17.93 -28.75 38.36
C ILE A 6 -18.45 -27.59 37.48
N LEU A 7 -19.64 -27.07 37.76
CA LEU A 7 -20.20 -25.92 37.05
C LEU A 7 -19.42 -24.63 37.31
N VAL A 8 -18.95 -24.42 38.55
CA VAL A 8 -18.10 -23.25 38.89
C VAL A 8 -16.70 -23.38 38.28
N ALA A 9 -16.13 -24.59 38.22
CA ALA A 9 -14.85 -24.83 37.55
C ALA A 9 -14.94 -24.68 36.02
N MET A 10 -16.06 -25.09 35.39
CA MET A 10 -16.32 -24.83 33.96
C MET A 10 -16.54 -23.34 33.68
N ALA A 11 -17.24 -22.63 34.56
CA ALA A 11 -17.42 -21.17 34.43
C ALA A 11 -16.08 -20.42 34.57
N LEU A 12 -15.21 -20.85 35.50
CA LEU A 12 -13.87 -20.27 35.65
C LEU A 12 -12.92 -20.63 34.49
N MET A 13 -13.04 -21.83 33.89
CA MET A 13 -12.29 -22.16 32.65
C MET A 13 -12.76 -21.38 31.43
N LEU A 14 -14.05 -20.99 31.36
CA LEU A 14 -14.57 -20.14 30.29
C LEU A 14 -14.15 -18.66 30.43
N ILE A 15 -13.86 -18.19 31.66
CA ILE A 15 -13.31 -16.84 31.90
C ILE A 15 -11.80 -16.78 31.59
N GLY A 16 -11.12 -17.93 31.52
CA GLY A 16 -9.68 -18.02 31.17
C GLY A 16 -9.36 -17.88 29.68
N ALA A 17 -10.36 -17.71 28.81
CA ALA A 17 -10.18 -17.70 27.35
C ALA A 17 -10.13 -16.29 26.73
N PHE A 18 -9.88 -15.23 27.51
CA PHE A 18 -9.71 -13.87 26.98
C PHE A 18 -8.28 -13.58 26.51
N ALA A 19 -7.67 -14.50 25.76
CA ALA A 19 -6.59 -14.13 24.86
C ALA A 19 -7.24 -13.53 23.61
N MET A 20 -7.68 -12.27 23.70
CA MET A 20 -8.37 -11.54 22.64
C MET A 20 -7.35 -11.12 21.56
N ALA A 21 -6.87 -12.08 20.77
CA ALA A 21 -6.17 -11.79 19.53
C ALA A 21 -7.22 -11.39 18.49
N GLU A 22 -7.12 -10.17 17.96
CA GLU A 22 -8.02 -9.65 16.93
C GLU A 22 -7.42 -9.91 15.54
N GLU A 23 -8.23 -10.40 14.61
CA GLU A 23 -7.87 -10.47 13.19
C GLU A 23 -8.38 -9.20 12.51
N ALA A 24 -7.49 -8.48 11.82
CA ALA A 24 -7.86 -7.36 10.97
C ALA A 24 -7.23 -7.49 9.58
N VAL A 25 -7.92 -6.94 8.59
CA VAL A 25 -7.38 -6.78 7.23
C VAL A 25 -6.59 -5.47 7.20
N LEU A 26 -5.28 -5.58 7.04
CA LEU A 26 -4.40 -4.42 6.97
C LEU A 26 -4.57 -3.69 5.64
N ILE A 27 -4.57 -4.46 4.54
CA ILE A 27 -4.83 -3.94 3.19
C ILE A 27 -5.56 -5.00 2.37
N ASP A 28 -6.61 -4.58 1.66
CA ASP A 28 -7.31 -5.38 0.66
C ASP A 28 -7.19 -4.68 -0.69
N PHE A 29 -6.49 -5.30 -1.64
CA PHE A 29 -6.26 -4.70 -2.95
C PHE A 29 -7.54 -4.61 -3.78
N ALA A 30 -8.58 -5.39 -3.47
CA ALA A 30 -9.88 -5.25 -4.12
C ALA A 30 -10.58 -3.93 -3.79
N ASN A 31 -10.25 -3.32 -2.65
CA ASN A 31 -10.80 -2.02 -2.24
C ASN A 31 -10.12 -0.82 -2.92
N LEU A 32 -9.04 -1.08 -3.67
CA LEU A 32 -8.17 -0.08 -4.28
C LEU A 32 -8.37 0.03 -5.80
N GLU A 33 -9.47 -0.48 -6.33
CA GLU A 33 -9.87 -0.25 -7.72
C GLU A 33 -10.10 1.25 -7.98
N ALA A 34 -9.79 1.70 -9.18
CA ALA A 34 -9.99 3.09 -9.56
C ALA A 34 -11.47 3.33 -9.94
N ASP A 35 -12.06 4.41 -9.44
CA ASP A 35 -13.51 4.64 -9.46
C ASP A 35 -13.94 6.12 -9.61
N ILE A 36 -13.00 7.06 -9.80
CA ILE A 36 -13.32 8.49 -9.73
C ILE A 36 -12.90 9.35 -10.93
N ILE A 37 -11.61 9.42 -11.27
CA ILE A 37 -11.12 10.31 -12.33
C ILE A 37 -10.91 9.49 -13.61
N GLU A 38 -11.60 9.87 -14.67
CA GLU A 38 -11.43 9.29 -16.00
C GLU A 38 -10.12 9.79 -16.62
N GLY A 39 -9.26 8.85 -17.03
CA GLY A 39 -8.03 9.13 -17.75
C GLY A 39 -8.26 9.33 -19.26
N PRO A 40 -7.21 9.68 -20.02
CA PRO A 40 -7.29 9.86 -21.48
C PRO A 40 -7.80 8.62 -22.22
N ASP A 41 -7.58 7.44 -21.66
CA ASP A 41 -7.97 6.15 -22.24
C ASP A 41 -9.41 5.72 -21.89
N GLY A 42 -10.20 6.60 -21.25
CA GLY A 42 -11.56 6.32 -20.78
C GLY A 42 -11.66 5.43 -19.55
N ASN A 43 -10.52 5.02 -18.98
CA ASN A 43 -10.46 4.22 -17.76
C ASN A 43 -10.30 5.10 -16.53
N MET A 44 -10.90 4.71 -15.41
CA MET A 44 -10.69 5.38 -14.12
C MET A 44 -9.23 5.21 -13.66
N THR A 45 -8.66 6.27 -13.08
CA THR A 45 -7.23 6.35 -12.74
C THR A 45 -6.95 6.45 -11.24
N HIS A 46 -7.90 6.96 -10.46
CA HIS A 46 -7.75 7.15 -9.01
C HIS A 46 -8.86 6.43 -8.22
N ASN A 47 -8.55 6.11 -6.96
CA ASN A 47 -9.48 5.55 -5.99
C ASN A 47 -9.99 6.65 -5.06
N ARG A 48 -11.31 6.76 -4.93
CA ARG A 48 -12.02 7.83 -4.20
C ARG A 48 -11.61 7.93 -2.74
N ARG A 49 -11.62 6.82 -1.99
CA ARG A 49 -11.33 6.85 -0.55
C ARG A 49 -9.88 7.23 -0.25
N THR A 50 -8.94 6.84 -1.12
CA THR A 50 -7.50 7.01 -0.87
C THR A 50 -6.91 8.23 -1.56
N MET A 51 -7.75 9.12 -2.09
CA MET A 51 -7.34 10.32 -2.79
C MET A 51 -6.56 11.27 -1.87
N MET A 52 -5.34 11.59 -2.25
CA MET A 52 -4.45 12.54 -1.58
C MET A 52 -4.24 13.74 -2.49
N ASP A 53 -4.51 14.92 -1.96
CA ASP A 53 -4.24 16.19 -2.64
C ASP A 53 -3.05 16.90 -1.98
N TYR A 54 -1.86 16.73 -2.55
CA TYR A 54 -0.65 17.41 -2.10
C TYR A 54 -0.55 18.86 -2.60
N SER A 55 -1.48 19.33 -3.43
CA SER A 55 -1.46 20.72 -3.91
C SER A 55 -1.83 21.74 -2.83
N THR A 56 -2.65 21.32 -1.86
CA THR A 56 -3.11 22.15 -0.74
C THR A 56 -1.97 22.63 0.15
N VAL A 57 -0.92 21.81 0.26
CA VAL A 57 0.32 22.06 0.99
C VAL A 57 1.46 22.51 0.08
N ALA A 58 1.22 22.64 -1.24
CA ALA A 58 2.22 23.15 -2.17
C ALA A 58 2.34 24.67 -2.08
N GLY A 59 3.58 25.18 -2.09
CA GLY A 59 3.85 26.62 -2.07
C GLY A 59 3.30 27.36 -3.29
N ALA A 60 3.22 28.68 -3.21
CA ALA A 60 2.73 29.55 -4.29
C ALA A 60 3.57 29.52 -5.59
N SER A 61 4.68 28.78 -5.61
CA SER A 61 5.58 28.64 -6.76
C SER A 61 5.07 27.70 -7.86
N PHE A 62 4.03 26.92 -7.60
CA PHE A 62 3.47 25.98 -8.58
C PHE A 62 2.26 26.59 -9.29
N THR A 63 2.17 26.37 -10.61
CA THR A 63 0.98 26.74 -11.40
C THR A 63 -0.21 25.84 -11.04
N ASP A 64 -1.42 26.25 -11.39
CA ASP A 64 -2.63 25.46 -11.10
C ASP A 64 -2.63 24.11 -11.85
N GLU A 65 -2.04 24.06 -13.05
CA GLU A 65 -1.81 22.83 -13.80
C GLU A 65 -0.83 21.89 -13.07
N GLN A 66 0.28 22.43 -12.56
CA GLN A 66 1.25 21.65 -11.78
C GLN A 66 0.64 21.12 -10.48
N LYS A 67 -0.23 21.91 -9.85
CA LYS A 67 -0.97 21.52 -8.65
C LYS A 67 -1.95 20.39 -8.92
N ALA A 68 -2.64 20.38 -10.06
CA ALA A 68 -3.53 19.28 -10.42
C ALA A 68 -2.80 17.92 -10.50
N LEU A 69 -1.54 17.93 -10.96
CA LEU A 69 -0.68 16.74 -11.06
C LEU A 69 -0.15 16.24 -9.70
N MET A 70 -0.30 17.02 -8.63
CA MET A 70 0.09 16.62 -7.27
C MET A 70 -0.97 15.75 -6.58
N ARG A 71 -2.03 15.38 -7.29
CA ARG A 71 -3.05 14.47 -6.79
C ARG A 71 -2.66 13.02 -7.07
N THR A 72 -2.84 12.16 -6.09
CA THR A 72 -2.57 10.72 -6.24
C THR A 72 -3.51 9.91 -5.36
N SER A 73 -3.53 8.60 -5.55
CA SER A 73 -4.31 7.67 -4.72
C SER A 73 -3.61 6.32 -4.64
N LEU A 74 -4.08 5.44 -3.77
CA LEU A 74 -3.57 4.06 -3.66
C LEU A 74 -4.14 3.13 -4.74
N ALA A 75 -4.71 3.67 -5.82
CA ALA A 75 -5.21 2.89 -6.95
C ALA A 75 -4.15 1.91 -7.48
N LEU A 76 -4.57 0.70 -7.87
CA LEU A 76 -3.67 -0.42 -8.20
C LEU A 76 -2.56 -0.08 -9.22
N ASN A 77 -2.87 0.76 -10.22
CA ASN A 77 -1.92 1.17 -11.25
C ASN A 77 -0.88 2.20 -10.76
N ASN A 78 -1.13 2.87 -9.63
CA ASN A 78 -0.24 3.88 -9.07
C ASN A 78 0.87 3.28 -8.19
N TRP A 79 0.83 1.97 -7.93
CA TRP A 79 1.86 1.29 -7.15
C TRP A 79 3.18 1.23 -7.91
N GLU A 80 4.27 1.57 -7.23
CA GLU A 80 5.59 1.64 -7.83
C GLU A 80 6.40 0.36 -7.55
N VAL A 81 7.20 -0.06 -8.53
CA VAL A 81 8.19 -1.13 -8.38
C VAL A 81 9.59 -0.50 -8.35
N GLU A 82 10.20 -0.48 -7.17
CA GLU A 82 11.55 0.03 -6.97
C GLU A 82 12.57 -1.13 -6.97
N LEU A 83 13.40 -1.17 -8.00
CA LEU A 83 14.50 -2.12 -8.13
C LEU A 83 15.73 -1.65 -7.35
N ASN A 84 16.42 -2.56 -6.67
CA ASN A 84 17.72 -2.26 -6.09
C ASN A 84 18.79 -2.01 -7.16
N SER A 85 19.92 -1.43 -6.76
CA SER A 85 21.01 -1.03 -7.66
C SER A 85 21.53 -2.17 -8.56
N SER A 86 21.53 -3.41 -8.08
CA SER A 86 21.97 -4.57 -8.88
C SER A 86 20.94 -5.04 -9.91
N ALA A 87 19.66 -4.70 -9.73
CA ALA A 87 18.58 -5.01 -10.68
C ALA A 87 18.22 -3.82 -11.59
N LYS A 88 18.68 -2.62 -11.25
CA LYS A 88 18.28 -1.39 -11.92
C LYS A 88 19.04 -1.18 -13.23
N ASN A 89 18.36 -1.40 -14.35
CA ASN A 89 18.77 -0.97 -15.69
C ASN A 89 17.57 -0.39 -16.44
N VAL A 90 17.82 0.29 -17.58
CA VAL A 90 16.78 1.01 -18.33
C VAL A 90 15.62 0.09 -18.72
N THR A 91 15.92 -1.09 -19.24
CA THR A 91 14.92 -2.09 -19.64
C THR A 91 14.12 -2.59 -18.45
N SER A 92 14.79 -2.97 -17.35
CA SER A 92 14.12 -3.51 -16.18
C SER A 92 13.23 -2.47 -15.52
N VAL A 93 13.65 -1.20 -15.48
CA VAL A 93 12.84 -0.10 -14.94
C VAL A 93 11.62 0.19 -15.83
N SER A 94 11.76 0.16 -17.15
CA SER A 94 10.64 0.50 -18.06
C SER A 94 9.53 -0.56 -18.06
N VAL A 95 9.86 -1.83 -17.83
CA VAL A 95 8.88 -2.92 -17.85
C VAL A 95 8.36 -3.32 -16.47
N SER A 96 9.06 -2.98 -15.40
CA SER A 96 8.64 -3.32 -14.04
C SER A 96 7.58 -2.34 -13.55
N ARG A 97 6.36 -2.84 -13.32
CA ARG A 97 5.20 -2.02 -12.93
C ARG A 97 4.13 -2.84 -12.21
N ALA A 98 3.28 -2.15 -11.47
CA ALA A 98 2.03 -2.70 -10.98
C ALA A 98 0.90 -2.44 -11.99
N ILE A 99 -0.09 -3.32 -11.98
CA ILE A 99 -1.31 -3.19 -12.78
C ILE A 99 -2.53 -3.67 -11.99
N ALA A 100 -3.69 -3.13 -12.31
CA ALA A 100 -4.97 -3.69 -11.97
C ALA A 100 -5.17 -5.01 -12.73
N ALA A 101 -5.26 -6.12 -12.00
CA ALA A 101 -5.38 -7.46 -12.57
C ALA A 101 -6.78 -8.03 -12.25
N PRO A 102 -7.69 -8.12 -13.23
CA PRO A 102 -8.98 -8.75 -13.03
C PRO A 102 -8.82 -10.27 -12.90
N VAL A 103 -9.37 -10.84 -11.83
CA VAL A 103 -9.41 -12.28 -11.62
C VAL A 103 -10.54 -12.88 -12.46
N SER A 104 -10.23 -13.95 -13.19
CA SER A 104 -11.21 -14.66 -14.04
C SER A 104 -12.50 -14.98 -13.27
N GLN A 105 -13.64 -14.78 -13.92
CA GLN A 105 -14.97 -15.14 -13.40
C GLN A 105 -15.09 -16.63 -13.06
N ASN A 106 -14.28 -17.48 -13.71
CA ASN A 106 -14.26 -18.93 -13.47
C ASN A 106 -13.19 -19.35 -12.44
N ALA A 107 -12.50 -18.41 -11.81
CA ALA A 107 -11.46 -18.72 -10.83
C ALA A 107 -12.06 -19.38 -9.58
N LYS A 108 -11.34 -20.35 -9.00
CA LYS A 108 -11.79 -21.02 -7.76
C LYS A 108 -11.77 -20.09 -6.54
N LYS A 109 -11.00 -19.00 -6.58
CA LYS A 109 -10.85 -18.02 -5.51
C LYS A 109 -10.83 -16.62 -6.10
N PHE A 110 -11.48 -15.68 -5.42
CA PHE A 110 -11.50 -14.24 -5.75
C PHE A 110 -12.05 -13.93 -7.15
N ALA A 111 -12.91 -14.80 -7.70
CA ALA A 111 -13.50 -14.61 -9.02
C ALA A 111 -14.20 -13.25 -9.15
N GLY A 112 -13.93 -12.54 -10.25
CA GLY A 112 -14.55 -11.25 -10.54
C GLY A 112 -13.98 -10.07 -9.75
N GLN A 113 -13.02 -10.28 -8.85
CA GLN A 113 -12.33 -9.18 -8.15
C GLN A 113 -11.17 -8.64 -9.00
N THR A 114 -10.90 -7.34 -8.89
CA THR A 114 -9.69 -6.72 -9.42
C THR A 114 -8.67 -6.61 -8.30
N ILE A 115 -7.43 -7.05 -8.52
CA ILE A 115 -6.39 -7.09 -7.48
C ILE A 115 -5.05 -6.56 -7.99
N LEU A 116 -4.04 -6.46 -7.11
CA LEU A 116 -2.71 -6.01 -7.49
C LEU A 116 -1.97 -7.10 -8.27
N GLY A 117 -1.76 -6.88 -9.56
CA GLY A 117 -0.80 -7.60 -10.38
C GLY A 117 0.52 -6.85 -10.45
N VAL A 118 1.64 -7.56 -10.41
CA VAL A 118 2.97 -6.96 -10.46
C VAL A 118 3.85 -7.70 -11.45
N ARG A 119 4.53 -6.95 -12.31
CA ARG A 119 5.66 -7.43 -13.09
C ARG A 119 6.95 -6.83 -12.54
N VAL A 120 7.94 -7.68 -12.30
CA VAL A 120 9.30 -7.28 -11.95
C VAL A 120 10.26 -7.95 -12.92
N ASN A 121 11.09 -7.17 -13.59
CA ASN A 121 12.14 -7.72 -14.44
C ASN A 121 13.46 -7.75 -13.69
N PHE A 122 13.89 -8.94 -13.31
CA PHE A 122 15.18 -9.16 -12.67
C PHE A 122 16.29 -9.37 -13.70
N PRO A 123 17.53 -8.96 -13.41
CA PRO A 123 18.66 -9.16 -14.31
C PRO A 123 18.95 -10.66 -14.48
N MET A 124 19.29 -11.06 -15.71
CA MET A 124 19.63 -12.46 -16.03
C MET A 124 21.03 -12.88 -15.55
N TRP A 125 21.91 -11.93 -15.22
CA TRP A 125 23.23 -12.24 -14.68
C TRP A 125 23.14 -12.66 -13.20
N ASN A 126 24.15 -13.40 -12.75
CA ASN A 126 24.25 -13.91 -11.38
C ASN A 126 24.48 -12.76 -10.39
N SER A 127 23.40 -12.21 -9.84
CA SER A 127 23.44 -11.17 -8.82
C SER A 127 22.24 -11.29 -7.89
N ASN A 128 22.43 -11.01 -6.61
CA ASN A 128 21.29 -10.85 -5.73
C ASN A 128 20.53 -9.61 -6.15
N ALA A 129 19.23 -9.75 -6.37
CA ALA A 129 18.36 -8.70 -6.86
C ALA A 129 17.12 -8.64 -5.98
N ASN A 130 16.57 -7.45 -5.77
CA ASN A 130 15.29 -7.32 -5.09
C ASN A 130 14.48 -6.15 -5.65
N ALA A 131 13.18 -6.26 -5.45
CA ALA A 131 12.21 -5.27 -5.88
C ALA A 131 11.25 -4.97 -4.75
N THR A 132 11.14 -3.69 -4.42
CA THR A 132 10.18 -3.18 -3.45
C THR A 132 8.94 -2.71 -4.19
N ILE A 133 7.80 -3.32 -3.89
CA ILE A 133 6.48 -2.98 -4.43
C ILE A 133 5.82 -2.11 -3.37
N LYS A 134 5.67 -0.82 -3.63
CA LYS A 134 5.26 0.15 -2.62
C LYS A 134 4.15 1.08 -3.14
N PRO A 135 3.32 1.64 -2.25
CA PRO A 135 2.38 2.68 -2.64
C PRO A 135 3.11 3.92 -3.18
N SER A 136 2.40 4.77 -3.94
CA SER A 136 2.93 6.02 -4.49
C SER A 136 3.34 7.04 -3.42
N PHE A 137 2.73 6.95 -2.24
CA PHE A 137 3.01 7.80 -1.08
C PHE A 137 2.97 7.00 0.22
N GLU A 138 3.51 7.55 1.31
CA GLU A 138 3.43 6.92 2.62
C GLU A 138 2.03 7.04 3.21
N ILE A 139 1.40 5.91 3.53
CA ILE A 139 0.02 5.89 4.02
C ILE A 139 -0.09 6.68 5.35
N PRO A 140 -0.88 7.76 5.41
CA PRO A 140 -1.08 8.55 6.62
C PRO A 140 -1.84 7.77 7.69
N SER A 141 -1.44 7.91 8.95
CA SER A 141 -2.00 7.10 10.05
C SER A 141 -3.17 7.75 10.79
N TYR A 142 -3.31 9.08 10.67
CA TYR A 142 -4.34 9.87 11.35
C TYR A 142 -5.17 10.74 10.41
N GLU A 143 -5.22 10.38 9.12
CA GLU A 143 -6.05 11.14 8.19
C GLU A 143 -7.52 11.03 8.61
N PRO A 144 -8.19 12.16 8.92
CA PRO A 144 -9.59 12.10 9.30
C PRO A 144 -10.42 11.53 8.15
N MET A 145 -11.48 10.82 8.50
CA MET A 145 -12.43 10.36 7.49
C MET A 145 -13.03 11.57 6.78
N ALA A 146 -13.01 11.54 5.46
CA ALA A 146 -13.43 12.66 4.63
C ALA A 146 -14.04 12.12 3.34
N GLN A 147 -15.12 12.76 2.90
CA GLN A 147 -15.75 12.46 1.62
C GLN A 147 -14.92 13.09 0.49
N VAL A 148 -14.90 12.42 -0.67
CA VAL A 148 -14.20 12.92 -1.86
C VAL A 148 -15.24 13.15 -2.95
N SER A 149 -15.28 14.38 -3.48
CA SER A 149 -16.17 14.74 -4.60
C SER A 149 -15.76 14.02 -5.87
N ASP A 150 -16.65 13.97 -6.86
CA ASP A 150 -16.38 13.31 -8.15
C ASP A 150 -15.19 13.94 -8.91
N ASP A 151 -14.85 15.20 -8.60
CA ASP A 151 -13.66 15.88 -9.14
C ASP A 151 -12.35 15.54 -8.40
N GLY A 152 -12.40 14.61 -7.43
CA GLY A 152 -11.23 14.21 -6.64
C GLY A 152 -10.84 15.17 -5.52
N VAL A 153 -11.71 16.13 -5.16
CA VAL A 153 -11.45 17.08 -4.07
C VAL A 153 -11.88 16.47 -2.74
N VAL A 154 -10.95 16.41 -1.78
CA VAL A 154 -11.23 15.95 -0.42
C VAL A 154 -12.00 17.06 0.32
N GLN A 155 -13.19 16.73 0.80
CA GLN A 155 -14.04 17.64 1.56
C GLN A 155 -13.67 17.62 3.04
N GLU A 156 -14.01 18.69 3.76
CA GLU A 156 -13.86 18.72 5.21
C GLU A 156 -14.70 17.61 5.86
N PRO A 157 -14.17 16.89 6.88
CA PRO A 157 -14.91 15.88 7.62
C PRO A 157 -16.23 16.43 8.16
N THR A 158 -17.32 15.69 7.99
CA THR A 158 -18.60 16.01 8.63
C THR A 158 -18.59 15.53 10.10
N ASP A 159 -19.52 16.02 10.92
CA ASP A 159 -19.63 15.56 12.32
C ASP A 159 -19.92 14.05 12.39
N ALA A 160 -20.70 13.52 11.44
CA ALA A 160 -20.94 12.08 11.31
C ALA A 160 -19.66 11.30 10.95
N ASP A 161 -18.76 11.85 10.12
CA ASP A 161 -17.48 11.21 9.80
C ASP A 161 -16.54 11.20 11.01
N ARG A 162 -16.55 12.27 11.82
CA ARG A 162 -15.79 12.33 13.09
C ARG A 162 -16.30 11.31 14.10
N GLU A 163 -17.62 11.15 14.20
CA GLU A 163 -18.26 10.18 15.10
C GLU A 163 -17.94 8.71 14.77
N MET A 164 -17.55 8.38 13.53
CA MET A 164 -17.13 7.02 13.17
C MET A 164 -15.87 6.59 13.93
N GLY A 165 -15.01 7.55 14.34
CA GLY A 165 -13.79 7.26 15.09
C GLY A 165 -12.74 6.46 14.32
N ILE A 166 -12.91 6.32 13.00
CA ILE A 166 -12.04 5.56 12.09
C ILE A 166 -11.36 6.56 11.15
N SER A 167 -10.06 6.39 10.91
CA SER A 167 -9.33 7.18 9.91
C SER A 167 -9.57 6.67 8.50
N ARG A 168 -9.28 7.51 7.52
CA ARG A 168 -9.54 7.21 6.11
C ARG A 168 -8.85 5.94 5.59
N PHE A 169 -7.69 5.60 6.15
CA PHE A 169 -6.84 4.47 5.73
C PHE A 169 -6.96 3.22 6.61
N GLU A 170 -7.89 3.19 7.56
CA GLU A 170 -8.27 1.98 8.30
C GLU A 170 -9.26 1.11 7.49
N ASP A 171 -9.64 -0.06 8.02
CA ASP A 171 -10.55 -1.02 7.37
C ASP A 171 -10.07 -1.56 6.01
N GLY A 172 -8.81 -2.00 5.95
CA GLY A 172 -8.23 -2.61 4.74
C GLY A 172 -7.68 -1.61 3.73
N TYR A 173 -7.40 -0.37 4.15
CA TYR A 173 -6.78 0.66 3.31
C TYR A 173 -5.32 0.99 3.69
N GLY A 174 -4.71 0.19 4.59
CA GLY A 174 -3.27 0.22 4.86
C GLY A 174 -2.87 0.54 6.30
N VAL A 175 -3.79 0.85 7.21
CA VAL A 175 -3.50 1.17 8.62
C VAL A 175 -4.37 0.32 9.55
N ILE A 176 -3.77 -0.17 10.63
CA ILE A 176 -4.48 -0.75 11.78
C ILE A 176 -4.00 -0.01 13.03
N LYS A 177 -4.94 0.57 13.78
CA LYS A 177 -4.66 1.20 15.07
C LYS A 177 -4.84 0.22 16.23
N ASN A 178 -4.36 0.63 17.40
CA ASN A 178 -4.40 -0.15 18.64
C ASN A 178 -3.59 -1.45 18.60
N VAL A 179 -2.49 -1.50 17.84
CA VAL A 179 -1.68 -2.72 17.70
C VAL A 179 -0.56 -2.71 18.73
N ALA A 180 -0.50 -3.71 19.63
CA ALA A 180 0.66 -3.91 20.50
C ALA A 180 1.63 -4.94 19.93
N VAL A 181 1.26 -6.21 20.00
CA VAL A 181 2.14 -7.30 19.54
C VAL A 181 1.45 -8.04 18.42
N ILE A 182 2.10 -8.06 17.26
CA ILE A 182 1.67 -8.89 16.13
C ILE A 182 1.97 -10.36 16.47
N LYS A 183 0.94 -11.19 16.40
CA LYS A 183 1.04 -12.64 16.54
C LYS A 183 1.33 -13.29 15.21
N GLU A 184 0.56 -12.96 14.18
CA GLU A 184 0.67 -13.55 12.84
C GLU A 184 0.39 -12.51 11.76
N ILE A 185 1.05 -12.66 10.62
CA ILE A 185 0.78 -11.92 9.39
C ILE A 185 0.45 -12.95 8.32
N ALA A 186 -0.60 -12.72 7.54
CA ALA A 186 -0.99 -13.57 6.44
C ALA A 186 -1.11 -12.77 5.15
N VAL A 187 -0.64 -13.33 4.03
CA VAL A 187 -0.74 -12.75 2.70
C VAL A 187 -1.37 -13.75 1.76
N ASN A 188 -2.42 -13.36 1.04
CA ASN A 188 -2.96 -14.15 -0.06
C ASN A 188 -2.31 -13.74 -1.38
N THR A 189 -1.57 -14.66 -2.00
CA THR A 189 -0.85 -14.41 -3.25
C THR A 189 -0.98 -15.58 -4.22
N TYR A 190 -0.88 -15.29 -5.52
CA TYR A 190 -0.86 -16.29 -6.58
C TYR A 190 0.59 -16.55 -7.01
N GLY A 191 1.02 -17.80 -6.89
CA GLY A 191 2.35 -18.25 -7.29
C GLY A 191 2.36 -18.82 -8.71
N MET A 192 3.50 -18.69 -9.38
CA MET A 192 3.80 -19.27 -10.70
C MET A 192 5.12 -20.06 -10.68
N ASN A 193 5.42 -20.71 -9.54
CA ASN A 193 6.64 -21.47 -9.28
C ASN A 193 7.96 -20.67 -9.29
N PHE A 194 7.92 -19.36 -9.11
CA PHE A 194 9.13 -18.55 -9.00
C PHE A 194 9.85 -18.81 -7.66
N PRO A 195 11.16 -19.14 -7.65
CA PRO A 195 11.91 -19.44 -6.42
C PRO A 195 12.36 -18.14 -5.70
N HIS A 196 11.48 -17.14 -5.63
CA HIS A 196 11.78 -15.84 -5.03
C HIS A 196 11.21 -15.78 -3.61
N GLY A 197 11.91 -15.05 -2.74
CA GLY A 197 11.46 -14.79 -1.38
C GLY A 197 10.47 -13.62 -1.36
N LEU A 198 9.39 -13.75 -0.58
CA LEU A 198 8.44 -12.67 -0.33
C LEU A 198 8.57 -12.15 1.10
N TYR A 199 8.64 -10.84 1.23
CA TYR A 199 8.57 -10.13 2.50
C TYR A 199 7.40 -9.14 2.49
N VAL A 200 6.76 -9.00 3.64
CA VAL A 200 5.85 -7.89 3.93
C VAL A 200 6.62 -6.81 4.68
N LEU A 201 6.47 -5.56 4.25
CA LEU A 201 7.07 -4.40 4.88
C LEU A 201 6.00 -3.66 5.69
N LEU A 202 6.21 -3.55 6.99
CA LEU A 202 5.34 -2.79 7.90
C LEU A 202 6.13 -1.71 8.61
N ARG A 203 5.47 -0.60 8.94
CA ARG A 203 6.01 0.48 9.75
C ARG A 203 5.17 0.68 11.01
N ASP A 204 5.84 0.90 12.13
CA ASP A 204 5.23 1.18 13.44
C ASP A 204 5.06 2.68 13.71
N GLU A 205 4.53 3.02 14.89
CA GLU A 205 4.33 4.40 15.35
C GLU A 205 5.63 5.18 15.59
N ASN A 206 6.76 4.47 15.73
CA ASN A 206 8.09 5.03 15.95
C ASN A 206 8.89 5.19 14.64
N ASN A 207 8.23 4.99 13.49
CA ASN A 207 8.84 5.00 12.14
C ASN A 207 9.90 3.92 11.91
N ASN A 208 9.85 2.80 12.64
CA ASN A 208 10.74 1.67 12.37
C ASN A 208 10.13 0.77 11.28
N ASP A 209 10.91 0.55 10.21
CA ASP A 209 10.56 -0.39 9.16
C ASP A 209 10.94 -1.81 9.53
N GLN A 210 9.95 -2.69 9.57
CA GLN A 210 10.12 -4.11 9.83
C GLN A 210 9.81 -4.93 8.59
N ARG A 211 10.63 -5.96 8.36
CA ARG A 211 10.49 -6.88 7.22
C ARG A 211 10.13 -8.27 7.72
N TYR A 212 8.99 -8.78 7.29
CA TYR A 212 8.48 -10.08 7.71
C TYR A 212 8.60 -11.06 6.56
N PHE A 213 9.46 -12.07 6.69
CA PHE A 213 9.64 -13.09 5.66
C PHE A 213 8.44 -14.03 5.63
N MET A 214 7.68 -13.99 4.55
CA MET A 214 6.45 -14.78 4.39
C MET A 214 6.72 -16.19 3.87
N GLY A 215 7.87 -16.39 3.20
CA GLY A 215 8.26 -17.63 2.57
C GLY A 215 8.64 -17.44 1.11
N TYR A 216 8.80 -18.56 0.41
CA TYR A 216 9.13 -18.60 -1.02
C TYR A 216 7.89 -18.74 -1.90
N LEU A 217 7.99 -18.27 -3.13
CA LEU A 217 6.91 -18.24 -4.14
C LEU A 217 6.93 -19.46 -5.09
N ASN A 218 7.62 -20.53 -4.69
CA ASN A 218 7.79 -21.78 -5.45
C ASN A 218 6.55 -22.70 -5.34
N PHE A 219 5.40 -22.17 -5.73
CA PHE A 219 4.14 -22.91 -5.84
C PHE A 219 3.31 -22.38 -7.00
N ASP A 220 2.35 -23.18 -7.45
CA ASP A 220 1.40 -22.83 -8.50
C ASP A 220 0.01 -22.57 -7.91
N GLY A 221 -0.59 -21.45 -8.29
CA GLY A 221 -1.93 -21.07 -7.88
C GLY A 221 -2.00 -20.25 -6.58
N TRP A 222 -3.24 -20.10 -6.08
CA TRP A 222 -3.55 -19.31 -4.89
C TRP A 222 -3.10 -19.97 -3.59
N ARG A 223 -2.23 -19.29 -2.84
CA ARG A 223 -1.79 -19.73 -1.51
C ARG A 223 -1.81 -18.58 -0.51
N GLN A 224 -2.14 -18.93 0.73
CA GLN A 224 -1.95 -18.04 1.86
C GLN A 224 -0.59 -18.34 2.49
N LEU A 225 0.29 -17.34 2.52
CA LEU A 225 1.56 -17.40 3.22
C LEU A 225 1.38 -16.79 4.61
N ILE A 226 1.87 -17.46 5.65
CA ILE A 226 1.67 -17.04 7.04
C ILE A 226 3.03 -16.93 7.71
N TRP A 227 3.35 -15.73 8.19
CA TRP A 227 4.43 -15.51 9.13
C TRP A 227 3.87 -15.57 10.55
N ARG A 228 4.49 -16.38 11.41
CA ARG A 228 4.15 -16.47 12.84
C ARG A 228 5.28 -15.86 13.64
N ASN A 229 4.94 -14.97 14.57
CA ASN A 229 5.92 -14.30 15.41
C ASN A 229 6.60 -15.32 16.35
N PRO A 230 7.91 -15.61 16.17
CA PRO A 230 8.61 -16.57 17.01
C PRO A 230 8.76 -16.11 18.47
N GLY A 231 8.70 -14.80 18.70
CA GLY A 231 8.80 -14.18 20.03
C GLY A 231 7.44 -13.95 20.70
N TYR A 232 6.33 -14.44 20.12
CA TYR A 232 5.01 -14.24 20.73
C TYR A 232 4.86 -15.06 22.01
N VAL A 233 4.70 -14.36 23.13
CA VAL A 233 4.46 -14.98 24.44
C VAL A 233 2.97 -15.21 24.62
N SER A 234 2.50 -16.45 24.53
CA SER A 234 1.09 -16.78 24.72
C SER A 234 0.63 -16.74 26.19
N GLU A 235 1.54 -17.01 27.13
CA GLU A 235 1.24 -17.07 28.56
C GLU A 235 1.22 -15.67 29.18
N VAL A 236 0.06 -15.25 29.71
CA VAL A 236 -0.15 -13.90 30.26
C VAL A 236 0.78 -13.62 31.44
N ARG A 237 1.08 -14.62 32.26
CA ARG A 237 1.90 -14.46 33.48
C ARG A 237 3.35 -14.09 33.19
N THR A 238 3.83 -14.41 32.00
CA THR A 238 5.19 -14.11 31.54
C THR A 238 5.25 -12.88 30.65
N ARG A 239 4.11 -12.22 30.40
CA ARG A 239 4.05 -10.96 29.65
C ARG A 239 4.45 -9.80 30.54
N GLU A 240 5.30 -8.92 30.02
CA GLU A 240 5.55 -7.64 30.63
C GLU A 240 4.42 -6.68 30.27
N VAL A 241 3.62 -6.28 31.26
CA VAL A 241 2.57 -5.27 31.06
C VAL A 241 3.22 -3.90 31.15
N ARG A 242 3.37 -3.23 30.01
CA ARG A 242 3.89 -1.86 29.94
C ARG A 242 2.73 -0.89 29.76
N LEU A 243 2.65 0.10 30.64
CA LEU A 243 1.77 1.25 30.44
C LEU A 243 2.55 2.30 29.65
N TYR A 244 2.13 2.56 28.41
CA TYR A 244 2.62 3.67 27.63
C TYR A 244 1.69 4.87 27.82
N PRO A 245 2.22 6.11 27.90
CA PRO A 245 1.37 7.27 27.70
C PRO A 245 0.72 7.15 26.32
N VAL A 246 -0.58 7.41 26.26
CA VAL A 246 -1.37 7.18 25.03
C VAL A 246 -1.56 8.48 24.22
N TYR A 247 -1.24 9.62 24.83
CA TYR A 247 -1.26 10.96 24.23
C TYR A 247 -0.25 11.85 24.97
N PRO A 248 0.51 12.75 24.30
CA PRO A 248 0.53 13.09 22.86
C PRO A 248 1.48 12.21 22.03
N THR A 249 1.93 11.09 22.60
CA THR A 249 2.54 9.99 21.84
C THR A 249 1.51 9.41 20.89
N ALA A 250 1.95 8.99 19.70
CA ALA A 250 1.06 8.35 18.74
C ALA A 250 0.44 7.10 19.38
N PHE A 251 -0.87 6.93 19.19
CA PHE A 251 -1.55 5.69 19.52
C PHE A 251 -0.89 4.54 18.74
N PRO A 252 -0.55 3.39 19.37
CA PRO A 252 0.16 2.32 18.69
C PRO A 252 -0.58 1.88 17.42
N TYR A 253 0.11 1.89 16.29
CA TYR A 253 -0.46 1.51 15.01
C TYR A 253 0.57 0.77 14.17
N VAL A 254 0.09 0.02 13.19
CA VAL A 254 0.91 -0.59 12.16
C VAL A 254 0.35 -0.18 10.81
N LYS A 255 1.24 0.25 9.92
CA LYS A 255 0.88 0.58 8.54
C LYS A 255 1.64 -0.24 7.52
N PHE A 256 0.98 -0.49 6.40
CA PHE A 256 1.52 -1.23 5.28
C PHE A 256 2.45 -0.35 4.43
N MET A 257 3.69 -0.78 4.25
CA MET A 257 4.68 -0.07 3.43
C MET A 257 4.88 -0.71 2.05
N GLY A 258 4.47 -1.97 1.87
CA GLY A 258 4.61 -2.68 0.61
C GLY A 258 5.08 -4.13 0.76
N PHE A 259 5.47 -4.70 -0.37
CA PHE A 259 6.12 -6.00 -0.45
C PHE A 259 7.56 -5.85 -0.90
N LEU A 260 8.41 -6.79 -0.50
CA LEU A 260 9.76 -6.93 -1.04
C LEU A 260 9.89 -8.34 -1.61
N VAL A 261 10.20 -8.43 -2.90
CA VAL A 261 10.49 -9.68 -3.60
C VAL A 261 11.99 -9.79 -3.81
N THR A 262 12.60 -10.88 -3.37
CA THR A 262 14.04 -11.11 -3.46
C THR A 262 14.36 -12.28 -4.37
N ARG A 263 15.26 -12.07 -5.32
CA ARG A 263 15.88 -13.10 -6.16
C ARG A 263 17.31 -13.36 -5.70
N ASP A 264 17.61 -14.63 -5.48
CA ASP A 264 18.97 -15.12 -5.24
C ASP A 264 19.78 -15.15 -6.55
N ALA A 265 21.08 -14.86 -6.46
CA ALA A 265 22.00 -14.89 -7.60
C ALA A 265 22.06 -16.24 -8.33
N ALA A 266 21.75 -17.34 -7.64
CA ALA A 266 21.74 -18.69 -8.20
C ALA A 266 20.46 -19.04 -8.98
N HIS A 267 19.40 -18.24 -8.86
CA HIS A 267 18.15 -18.45 -9.58
C HIS A 267 18.14 -17.67 -10.89
N ASP A 268 17.44 -18.18 -11.90
CA ASP A 268 17.28 -17.47 -13.17
C ASP A 268 16.60 -16.10 -12.97
N GLY A 269 17.07 -15.11 -13.72
CA GLY A 269 16.44 -13.79 -13.81
C GLY A 269 15.31 -13.75 -14.84
N GLY A 270 14.94 -12.55 -15.27
CA GLY A 270 13.84 -12.31 -16.21
C GLY A 270 12.58 -11.79 -15.54
N ASP A 271 11.44 -12.00 -16.19
CA ASP A 271 10.16 -11.50 -15.73
C ASP A 271 9.58 -12.38 -14.61
N TYR A 272 9.51 -11.81 -13.42
CA TYR A 272 8.69 -12.29 -12.32
C TYR A 272 7.30 -11.64 -12.42
N ILE A 273 6.25 -12.47 -12.34
CA ILE A 273 4.86 -12.03 -12.24
C ILE A 273 4.29 -12.51 -10.92
N GLY A 274 3.68 -11.60 -10.16
CA GLY A 274 3.02 -11.91 -8.90
C GLY A 274 1.66 -11.22 -8.79
N TYR A 275 0.73 -11.86 -8.08
CA TYR A 275 -0.57 -11.27 -7.78
C TYR A 275 -0.81 -11.29 -6.27
N PHE A 276 -1.33 -10.19 -5.72
CA PHE A 276 -1.56 -10.00 -4.29
C PHE A 276 -3.00 -9.58 -4.02
N LYS A 277 -3.70 -10.31 -3.16
CA LYS A 277 -5.11 -10.05 -2.82
C LYS A 277 -5.25 -9.23 -1.55
N ASP A 278 -4.66 -9.68 -0.45
CA ASP A 278 -4.74 -8.99 0.84
C ASP A 278 -3.53 -9.28 1.73
N VAL A 279 -3.39 -8.43 2.75
CA VAL A 279 -2.56 -8.69 3.93
C VAL A 279 -3.44 -8.59 5.17
N LYS A 280 -3.37 -9.62 6.02
CA LYS A 280 -4.11 -9.72 7.27
C LYS A 280 -3.14 -9.84 8.43
N VAL A 281 -3.54 -9.31 9.57
CA VAL A 281 -2.73 -9.33 10.79
C VAL A 281 -3.58 -9.82 11.94
N ILE A 282 -3.04 -10.76 12.71
CA ILE A 282 -3.56 -11.15 14.01
C ILE A 282 -2.68 -10.50 15.07
N TYR A 283 -3.27 -9.70 15.96
CA TYR A 283 -2.52 -8.94 16.96
C TYR A 283 -3.24 -8.85 18.31
N ASP A 284 -2.46 -8.52 19.33
CA ASP A 284 -2.97 -8.16 20.65
C ASP A 284 -3.21 -6.64 20.70
N LYS A 285 -4.34 -6.22 21.29
CA LYS A 285 -4.65 -4.80 21.47
C LYS A 285 -3.68 -4.14 22.44
N ALA A 286 -3.21 -2.94 22.10
CA ALA A 286 -2.35 -2.15 22.99
C ALA A 286 -3.10 -1.60 24.19
N VAL A 287 -4.33 -1.15 23.98
CA VAL A 287 -5.24 -0.68 25.01
C VAL A 287 -6.55 -1.45 24.88
N LEU A 288 -6.97 -2.09 25.96
CA LEU A 288 -8.32 -2.64 26.08
C LEU A 288 -9.29 -1.47 26.03
N ASN A 289 -10.24 -1.46 25.09
CA ASN A 289 -11.23 -0.39 24.87
C ASN A 289 -11.66 0.28 26.19
N THR A 290 -10.97 1.36 26.55
CA THR A 290 -11.38 2.24 27.63
C THR A 290 -12.23 3.30 26.97
N VAL A 291 -13.48 3.43 27.42
CA VAL A 291 -14.28 4.62 27.11
C VAL A 291 -13.44 5.80 27.58
N ARG A 292 -12.93 6.59 26.64
CA ARG A 292 -12.22 7.82 26.99
C ARG A 292 -13.27 8.89 27.20
N ASP A 293 -13.13 9.61 28.31
CA ASP A 293 -14.00 10.75 28.62
C ASP A 293 -13.75 11.94 27.68
N PHE A 294 -12.59 11.96 27.01
CA PHE A 294 -12.15 13.04 26.13
C PHE A 294 -11.67 12.49 24.78
N ALA A 295 -12.07 13.18 23.70
CA ALA A 295 -11.49 13.01 22.38
C ALA A 295 -10.21 13.87 22.28
N ASP A 296 -9.10 13.35 22.81
CA ASP A 296 -7.85 14.11 22.95
C ASP A 296 -7.37 14.73 21.62
N GLU A 297 -7.47 13.98 20.52
CA GLU A 297 -7.03 14.46 19.20
C GLU A 297 -7.93 15.56 18.65
N ASP A 298 -9.24 15.49 18.87
CA ASP A 298 -10.19 16.53 18.45
C ASP A 298 -9.97 17.84 19.23
N LEU A 299 -9.56 17.73 20.49
CA LEU A 299 -9.29 18.88 21.36
C LEU A 299 -7.96 19.57 21.06
N TRP A 300 -6.92 18.78 20.78
CA TRP A 300 -5.54 19.27 20.78
C TRP A 300 -4.84 19.19 19.41
N GLY A 301 -5.26 18.30 18.51
CA GLY A 301 -4.78 18.19 17.12
C GLY A 301 -3.28 17.90 16.95
N ILE A 302 -2.57 17.42 17.97
CA ILE A 302 -1.09 17.32 17.93
C ILE A 302 -0.63 16.28 16.91
N ASN A 303 -1.27 15.10 16.83
CA ASN A 303 -0.83 14.09 15.88
C ASN A 303 -1.26 14.45 14.46
N THR A 304 -2.42 15.08 14.31
CA THR A 304 -2.90 15.64 13.03
C THR A 304 -1.91 16.67 12.50
N GLN A 305 -1.44 17.60 13.34
CA GLN A 305 -0.43 18.58 12.94
C GLN A 305 0.89 17.91 12.54
N LYS A 306 1.36 16.90 13.29
CA LYS A 306 2.57 16.15 12.93
C LYS A 306 2.44 15.44 11.58
N GLU A 307 1.27 14.88 11.28
CA GLU A 307 1.00 14.27 9.97
C GLU A 307 0.91 15.32 8.86
N MET A 308 0.34 16.50 9.11
CA MET A 308 0.38 17.62 8.16
C MET A 308 1.81 18.06 7.87
N ASP A 309 2.67 18.17 8.89
CA ASP A 309 4.09 18.48 8.71
C ASP A 309 4.80 17.39 7.89
N ARG A 310 4.44 16.12 8.09
CA ARG A 310 4.93 15.00 7.26
C ARG A 310 4.46 15.09 5.82
N LYS A 311 3.18 15.36 5.57
CA LYS A 311 2.65 15.60 4.23
C LYS A 311 3.39 16.76 3.55
N GLN A 312 3.67 17.84 4.26
CA GLN A 312 4.44 18.97 3.75
C GLN A 312 5.85 18.55 3.29
N MET A 313 6.50 17.64 4.02
CA MET A 313 7.77 17.04 3.59
C MET A 313 7.58 16.12 2.38
N GLU A 314 6.48 15.37 2.30
CA GLU A 314 6.16 14.53 1.14
C GLU A 314 5.90 15.35 -0.12
N VAL A 315 5.34 16.56 -0.04
CA VAL A 315 5.19 17.47 -1.20
C VAL A 315 6.52 17.68 -1.90
N ASN A 316 7.58 17.94 -1.12
CA ASN A 316 8.91 18.18 -1.67
C ASN A 316 9.49 16.95 -2.34
N ARG A 317 9.15 15.75 -1.84
CA ARG A 317 9.66 14.48 -2.38
C ARG A 317 8.81 14.00 -3.56
N PHE A 318 7.52 13.80 -3.36
CA PHE A 318 6.59 13.26 -4.35
C PHE A 318 6.12 14.33 -5.32
N GLY A 319 5.55 15.42 -4.81
CA GLY A 319 5.00 16.51 -5.64
C GLY A 319 6.06 17.10 -6.58
N GLY A 320 7.25 17.40 -6.06
CA GLY A 320 8.38 17.85 -6.86
C GLY A 320 8.77 16.86 -7.97
N ILE A 321 8.87 15.56 -7.66
CA ILE A 321 9.21 14.54 -8.65
C ILE A 321 8.11 14.39 -9.70
N GLN A 322 6.83 14.43 -9.34
CA GLN A 322 5.74 14.31 -10.31
C GLN A 322 5.72 15.49 -11.28
N VAL A 323 5.90 16.72 -10.78
CA VAL A 323 6.03 17.90 -11.63
C VAL A 323 7.25 17.78 -12.55
N LEU A 324 8.39 17.32 -12.03
CA LEU A 324 9.59 17.12 -12.85
C LEU A 324 9.39 16.05 -13.92
N ARG A 325 8.72 14.93 -13.60
CA ARG A 325 8.38 13.87 -14.57
C ARG A 325 7.47 14.41 -15.68
N PHE A 326 6.47 15.20 -15.32
CA PHE A 326 5.57 15.85 -16.27
C PHE A 326 6.33 16.82 -17.19
N LEU A 327 7.13 17.73 -16.62
CA LEU A 327 7.94 18.67 -17.40
C LEU A 327 8.94 17.95 -18.31
N GLU A 328 9.48 16.82 -17.88
CA GLU A 328 10.38 16.02 -18.71
C GLU A 328 9.63 15.32 -19.84
N GLN A 329 8.40 14.84 -19.58
CA GLN A 329 7.53 14.27 -20.61
C GLN A 329 7.15 15.30 -21.67
N GLU A 330 6.88 16.55 -21.29
CA GLU A 330 6.63 17.65 -22.24
C GLU A 330 7.85 18.00 -23.10
N LYS A 331 9.06 17.80 -22.56
CA LYS A 331 10.31 18.02 -23.30
C LYS A 331 10.67 16.87 -24.24
N MET A 332 10.04 15.71 -24.11
CA MET A 332 10.35 14.57 -24.96
C MET A 332 10.02 14.89 -26.42
N ALA A 333 10.97 14.65 -27.32
CA ALA A 333 10.75 14.81 -28.74
C ALA A 333 9.59 13.90 -29.20
N THR A 334 8.60 14.49 -29.85
CA THR A 334 7.46 13.77 -30.44
C THR A 334 7.74 13.32 -31.88
N GLU A 335 8.83 13.81 -32.46
CA GLU A 335 9.25 13.49 -33.82
C GLU A 335 9.75 12.04 -33.91
N GLN A 336 9.17 11.26 -34.82
CA GLN A 336 9.56 9.86 -35.06
C GLN A 336 10.76 9.72 -36.03
N GLY A 337 11.19 10.82 -36.65
CA GLY A 337 12.30 10.83 -37.59
C GLY A 337 12.72 12.25 -37.99
N PHE A 338 13.87 12.36 -38.65
CA PHE A 338 14.38 13.64 -39.14
C PHE A 338 13.64 14.08 -40.39
N THR A 339 13.27 15.36 -40.47
CA THR A 339 12.85 15.94 -41.75
C THR A 339 14.04 15.92 -42.73
N PRO A 340 13.90 15.31 -43.92
CA PRO A 340 14.99 15.25 -44.88
C PRO A 340 15.39 16.65 -45.36
N SER A 341 16.67 16.80 -45.67
CA SER A 341 17.22 18.08 -46.13
C SER A 341 16.76 18.41 -47.56
N VAL A 342 16.65 19.70 -47.89
CA VAL A 342 16.26 20.11 -49.25
C VAL A 342 17.33 19.66 -50.25
N GLY A 343 17.00 18.66 -51.07
CA GLY A 343 17.91 18.05 -52.05
C GLY A 343 18.26 16.59 -51.77
N ASP A 344 17.77 15.99 -50.68
CA ASP A 344 17.94 14.56 -50.41
C ASP A 344 17.05 13.70 -51.33
N PRO A 345 17.59 12.65 -51.99
CA PRO A 345 16.80 11.76 -52.85
C PRO A 345 15.74 10.95 -52.09
N GLU A 346 15.80 10.86 -50.75
CA GLU A 346 14.77 10.24 -49.91
C GLU A 346 13.57 11.17 -49.61
N ALA A 347 13.64 12.46 -49.97
CA ALA A 347 12.52 13.40 -49.78
C ALA A 347 11.27 13.07 -50.61
N GLY A 348 11.38 12.15 -51.58
CA GLY A 348 10.27 11.69 -52.43
C GLY A 348 9.55 10.41 -51.96
N ALA A 349 9.99 9.79 -50.86
CA ALA A 349 9.46 8.52 -50.37
C ALA A 349 8.69 8.64 -49.05
N ALA A 350 8.05 9.79 -48.80
CA ALA A 350 7.09 9.91 -47.70
C ALA A 350 5.89 8.99 -47.97
N GLU A 351 5.88 7.85 -47.28
CA GLU A 351 4.76 6.93 -47.17
C GLU A 351 3.49 7.70 -46.76
N PRO A 352 2.33 7.48 -47.41
CA PRO A 352 1.11 8.18 -47.03
C PRO A 352 0.73 7.76 -45.61
N ALA A 353 0.62 8.75 -44.72
CA ALA A 353 0.06 8.60 -43.39
C ALA A 353 -1.27 7.83 -43.48
N ALA A 354 -1.34 6.69 -42.78
CA ALA A 354 -2.57 5.93 -42.66
C ALA A 354 -3.63 6.83 -42.02
N ALA A 355 -4.70 7.10 -42.77
CA ALA A 355 -5.91 7.70 -42.23
C ALA A 355 -6.55 6.72 -41.25
N THR A 356 -6.55 7.05 -39.96
CA THR A 356 -7.42 6.43 -38.96
C THR A 356 -8.78 7.11 -39.00
N GLU A 357 -9.82 6.34 -39.33
CA GLU A 357 -11.21 6.60 -38.91
C GLU A 357 -11.38 6.32 -37.41
#